data_AF-A0A381Q9C1-F1
#
_entry.id   AF-A0A381Q9C1-F1
#
_cell.length_a   1.000
_cell.length_b   1.000
_cell.length_c   1.000
_cell.angle_alpha   90.00
_cell.angle_beta   90.00
_cell.angle_gamma   90.00
#
_symmetry.space_group_name_H-M   'P 1'
#
loop_
_entity.id
_entity.type
_entity.pdbx_description
1 polymer ?
#
loop_
_entity_poly.entity_id
_entity_poly.type
_entity_poly.pdbx_seq_one_letter_code
_entity_poly.pdbx_strand_id
1 'polypeptide(L)'
;MAIGDALKKRFPNAAIHFVGSKFGLESKILPERGDGHTLLTIRGFMRGISPRALFRNLLFPIRFAIAYLKSRRLIKRFSPVVVIGTGGYASGLPLLAAIHKEIPTVIHEQNSYPGVTTRWLSSRATRVCLSYEDARRHLKKKVVLSPATRFGRTL
;
A
#
# COMPACT_ATOMS: atom_id res chain seq x y z
N MET A 1 -4.68 -8.16 -5.41
CA MET A 1 -4.95 -7.51 -6.72
C MET A 1 -6.44 -7.31 -6.99
N ALA A 2 -7.34 -7.96 -6.25
CA ALA A 2 -8.79 -7.89 -6.41
C ALA A 2 -9.39 -6.47 -6.57
N ILE A 3 -8.87 -5.45 -5.87
CA ILE A 3 -9.34 -4.07 -6.03
C ILE A 3 -9.16 -3.58 -7.47
N GLY A 4 -7.99 -3.84 -8.08
CA GLY A 4 -7.73 -3.47 -9.46
C GLY A 4 -8.64 -4.22 -10.43
N ASP A 5 -8.85 -5.51 -10.20
CA ASP A 5 -9.70 -6.34 -11.06
C ASP A 5 -11.17 -5.90 -11.00
N ALA A 6 -11.66 -5.59 -9.79
CA ALA A 6 -13.00 -5.03 -9.59
C ALA A 6 -13.16 -3.66 -10.27
N LEU A 7 -12.14 -2.80 -10.19
CA LEU A 7 -12.15 -1.50 -10.86
C LEU A 7 -12.17 -1.63 -12.38
N LYS A 8 -11.39 -2.53 -12.96
CA LYS A 8 -11.45 -2.82 -14.42
C LYS A 8 -12.81 -3.32 -14.84
N LYS A 9 -13.40 -4.24 -14.07
CA LYS A 9 -14.74 -4.76 -14.38
C LYS A 9 -15.80 -3.66 -14.35
N ARG A 10 -15.72 -2.74 -13.39
CA ARG A 10 -16.66 -1.63 -13.23
C ARG A 10 -16.41 -0.47 -14.20
N PHE A 11 -15.14 -0.24 -14.53
CA PHE A 11 -14.67 0.84 -15.40
C PHE A 11 -13.72 0.27 -16.45
N PRO A 12 -14.24 -0.28 -17.57
CA PRO A 12 -13.42 -0.95 -18.59
C PRO A 12 -12.30 -0.08 -19.18
N ASN A 13 -12.51 1.24 -19.21
CA ASN A 13 -11.54 2.21 -19.73
C ASN A 13 -10.53 2.70 -18.67
N ALA A 14 -10.60 2.20 -17.44
CA ALA A 14 -9.68 2.61 -16.38
C ALA A 14 -8.29 2.02 -16.62
N ALA A 15 -7.29 2.89 -16.81
CA ALA A 15 -5.90 2.49 -16.75
C ALA A 15 -5.52 2.17 -15.30
N ILE A 16 -4.96 0.99 -15.07
CA ILE A 16 -4.49 0.56 -13.75
C ILE A 16 -3.01 0.24 -13.80
N HIS A 17 -2.26 0.80 -12.86
CA HIS A 17 -0.83 0.53 -12.69
C HIS A 17 -0.55 0.00 -11.28
N PHE A 18 -0.07 -1.23 -11.18
CA PHE A 18 0.23 -1.89 -9.91
C PHE A 18 1.62 -1.51 -9.40
N VAL A 19 1.75 -1.39 -8.07
CA VAL A 19 3.06 -1.17 -7.44
C VAL A 19 3.29 -2.23 -6.37
N GLY A 20 4.43 -2.91 -6.44
CA GLY A 20 4.79 -4.01 -5.55
C GLY A 20 6.25 -3.95 -5.11
N SER A 21 6.69 -4.97 -4.35
CA SER A 21 8.08 -5.13 -3.95
C SER A 21 8.81 -6.13 -4.82
N LYS A 22 10.09 -5.88 -5.12
CA LYS A 22 10.99 -6.90 -5.68
C LYS A 22 11.23 -8.09 -4.75
N PHE A 23 10.95 -7.94 -3.45
CA PHE A 23 11.24 -8.95 -2.43
C PHE A 23 10.02 -9.75 -1.98
N GLY A 24 8.82 -9.39 -2.46
CA GLY A 24 7.57 -10.07 -2.14
C GLY A 24 7.07 -10.95 -3.28
N LEU A 25 5.90 -11.56 -3.07
CA LEU A 25 5.22 -12.37 -4.08
C LEU A 25 4.87 -11.56 -5.33
N GLU A 26 4.74 -10.24 -5.20
CA GLU A 26 4.43 -9.33 -6.31
C GLU A 26 5.47 -9.37 -7.41
N SER A 27 6.72 -9.73 -7.10
CA SER A 27 7.80 -9.83 -8.08
C SER A 27 7.60 -10.98 -9.08
N LYS A 28 6.85 -12.01 -8.69
CA LYS A 28 6.48 -13.14 -9.55
C LYS A 28 5.13 -12.90 -10.23
N ILE A 29 4.18 -12.40 -9.44
CA ILE A 29 2.78 -12.31 -9.89
C ILE A 29 2.54 -11.14 -10.86
N LEU A 30 3.14 -9.97 -10.65
CA LEU A 30 2.83 -8.79 -11.47
C LEU A 30 3.32 -8.91 -12.93
N PRO A 31 4.51 -9.48 -13.22
CA PRO A 31 4.96 -9.69 -14.60
C PRO A 31 4.03 -10.59 -15.42
N GLU A 32 3.43 -11.61 -14.81
CA GLU A 32 2.59 -12.60 -15.50
C GLU A 32 1.20 -12.07 -15.88
N ARG A 33 0.77 -10.93 -15.31
CA ARG A 33 -0.60 -10.42 -15.49
C ARG A 33 -0.81 -9.56 -16.73
N GLY A 34 0.26 -9.19 -17.43
CA GLY A 34 0.18 -8.26 -18.56
C GLY A 34 -0.16 -6.81 -18.18
N ASP A 35 -0.31 -6.52 -16.89
CA ASP A 35 -0.66 -5.20 -16.39
C ASP A 35 0.53 -4.27 -16.24
N GLY A 36 0.29 -2.97 -16.43
CA GLY A 36 1.25 -1.93 -16.08
C GLY A 36 1.66 -2.08 -14.62
N HIS A 37 2.96 -2.24 -14.36
CA HIS A 37 3.43 -2.44 -13.00
C HIS A 37 4.80 -1.82 -12.72
N THR A 38 5.10 -1.64 -11.45
CA THR A 38 6.40 -1.18 -10.97
C THR A 38 6.79 -1.89 -9.69
N LEU A 39 7.94 -2.55 -9.72
CA LEU A 39 8.54 -3.14 -8.53
C LEU A 39 9.52 -2.16 -7.88
N LEU A 40 9.29 -1.88 -6.60
CA LEU A 40 10.16 -1.09 -5.75
C LEU A 40 11.17 -1.99 -5.04
N THR A 41 12.42 -1.53 -4.95
CA THR A 41 13.48 -2.23 -4.19
C THR A 41 13.36 -1.88 -2.71
N ILE A 42 12.21 -2.18 -2.09
CA ILE A 42 11.93 -1.91 -0.68
C ILE A 42 11.35 -3.13 0.02
N ARG A 43 11.81 -3.39 1.24
CA ARG A 43 11.27 -4.40 2.15
C ARG A 43 11.28 -3.87 3.57
N GLY A 44 10.47 -4.48 4.43
CA GLY A 44 10.42 -4.10 5.83
C GLY A 44 11.71 -4.38 6.60
N PHE A 45 11.83 -3.73 7.76
CA PHE A 45 12.92 -3.95 8.69
C PHE A 45 13.04 -5.43 9.07
N MET A 46 14.29 -5.89 9.19
CA MET A 46 14.57 -7.20 9.77
C MET A 46 14.44 -7.08 11.29
N ARG A 47 13.69 -7.98 11.92
CA ARG A 47 13.71 -8.12 13.38
C ARG A 47 14.96 -8.92 13.78
N GLY A 48 15.61 -8.54 14.88
CA GLY A 48 16.82 -9.17 15.42
C GLY A 48 18.09 -8.32 15.30
N ILE A 49 19.10 -8.64 16.11
CA ILE A 49 20.37 -7.90 16.27
C ILE A 49 21.52 -8.58 15.49
N SER A 50 21.22 -9.45 14.52
CA SER A 50 22.29 -10.09 13.75
C SER A 50 23.06 -9.05 12.93
N PRO A 51 24.37 -9.21 12.70
CA PRO A 51 25.15 -8.30 11.85
C PRO A 51 24.53 -8.11 10.45
N ARG A 52 23.92 -9.17 9.92
CA ARG A 52 23.15 -9.15 8.66
C ARG A 52 21.90 -8.27 8.77
N ALA A 53 21.18 -8.30 9.90
CA ALA A 53 20.03 -7.44 10.15
C ALA A 53 20.44 -5.98 10.31
N LEU A 54 21.49 -5.68 11.06
CA LEU A 54 22.06 -4.34 11.23
C LEU A 54 22.50 -3.73 9.90
N PHE A 55 23.36 -4.43 9.15
CA PHE A 55 23.83 -3.98 7.83
C PHE A 55 22.67 -3.75 6.85
N ARG A 56 21.68 -4.65 6.87
CA ARG A 56 20.49 -4.52 6.02
C ARG A 56 19.61 -3.34 6.38
N ASN A 57 19.49 -3.05 7.67
CA ASN A 57 18.72 -1.90 8.18
C ASN A 57 19.47 -0.58 7.91
N LEU A 58 20.81 -0.58 7.88
CA LEU A 58 21.61 0.60 7.48
C LEU A 58 21.37 1.00 6.02
N LEU A 59 21.14 0.04 5.13
CA LEU A 59 20.78 0.32 3.72
C LEU A 59 19.33 0.78 3.54
N PHE A 60 18.51 0.77 4.59
CA PHE A 60 17.09 1.10 4.49
C PHE A 60 16.84 2.55 4.03
N PRO A 61 17.49 3.59 4.59
CA PRO A 61 17.24 4.98 4.17
C PRO A 61 17.54 5.21 2.69
N ILE A 62 18.62 4.62 2.18
CA ILE A 62 19.01 4.70 0.77
C ILE A 62 17.95 4.03 -0.11
N ARG A 63 17.55 2.80 0.24
CA ARG A 63 16.50 2.07 -0.50
C ARG A 63 15.15 2.80 -0.45
N PHE A 64 14.83 3.39 0.69
CA PHE A 64 13.63 4.20 0.88
C PHE A 64 13.66 5.41 -0.05
N ALA A 65 14.76 6.19 -0.07
CA ALA A 65 14.90 7.36 -0.92
C ALA A 65 14.79 7.01 -2.41
N ILE A 66 15.49 5.97 -2.86
CA ILE A 66 15.43 5.50 -4.25
C ILE A 66 14.00 5.06 -4.61
N ALA A 67 13.36 4.25 -3.76
CA ALA A 67 12.02 3.77 -4.02
C ALA A 67 10.98 4.91 -3.98
N TYR A 68 11.13 5.88 -3.08
CA TYR A 68 10.30 7.07 -3.01
C TYR A 68 10.45 7.95 -4.27
N LEU A 69 11.68 8.20 -4.73
CA LEU A 69 11.91 8.93 -5.99
C LEU A 69 11.31 8.19 -7.19
N LYS A 70 11.43 6.85 -7.21
CA LYS A 70 10.79 6.01 -8.23
C LYS A 70 9.27 6.14 -8.19
N SER A 71 8.65 6.14 -7.00
CA SER A 71 7.22 6.41 -6.82
C SER A 71 6.83 7.80 -7.31
N ARG A 72 7.60 8.85 -7.00
CA ARG A 72 7.31 10.21 -7.50
C ARG A 72 7.37 10.30 -9.02
N ARG A 73 8.36 9.67 -9.65
CA ARG A 73 8.49 9.60 -11.12
C ARG A 73 7.33 8.85 -11.74
N LEU A 74 6.95 7.70 -11.17
CA LEU A 74 5.79 6.93 -11.62
C LEU A 74 4.53 7.79 -11.56
N ILE A 75 4.24 8.43 -10.43
CA ILE A 75 3.05 9.27 -10.27
C ILE A 75 3.06 10.45 -11.26
N LYS A 76 4.23 11.06 -11.52
CA LYS A 76 4.34 12.13 -12.52
C LYS A 76 4.05 11.63 -13.94
N ARG A 77 4.50 10.42 -14.30
CA ARG A 77 4.32 9.84 -15.64
C ARG A 77 2.92 9.29 -15.86
N PHE A 78 2.40 8.56 -14.87
CA PHE A 78 1.10 7.89 -14.94
C PHE A 78 -0.06 8.86 -14.68
N SER A 79 0.19 9.96 -13.96
CA SER A 79 -0.82 10.98 -13.62
C SER A 79 -2.11 10.39 -13.04
N PRO A 80 -2.04 9.60 -11.96
CA PRO A 80 -3.21 8.95 -11.40
C PRO A 80 -4.18 9.98 -10.81
N VAL A 81 -5.48 9.77 -11.02
CA VAL A 81 -6.54 10.51 -10.33
C VAL A 81 -6.79 10.02 -8.91
N VAL A 82 -6.36 8.79 -8.59
CA VAL A 82 -6.44 8.20 -7.26
C VAL A 82 -5.33 7.18 -7.06
N VAL A 83 -4.79 7.11 -5.84
CA VAL A 83 -3.83 6.06 -5.45
C VAL A 83 -4.40 5.25 -4.29
N ILE A 84 -4.47 3.93 -4.48
CA ILE A 84 -4.99 3.00 -3.48
C ILE A 84 -3.82 2.20 -2.89
N GLY A 85 -3.76 2.13 -1.56
CA GLY A 85 -2.79 1.30 -0.87
C GLY A 85 -3.42 0.30 0.08
N THR A 86 -2.86 -0.91 0.12
CA THR A 86 -3.38 -2.04 0.89
C THR A 86 -2.48 -2.44 2.06
N GLY A 87 -1.62 -1.51 2.49
CA GLY A 87 -0.65 -1.71 3.57
C GLY A 87 0.71 -2.26 3.12
N GLY A 88 1.63 -2.36 4.08
CA GLY A 88 3.01 -2.79 3.85
C GLY A 88 3.93 -1.71 3.25
N TYR A 89 5.23 -1.97 3.29
CA TYR A 89 6.27 -1.00 2.90
C TYR A 89 6.21 -0.59 1.43
N ALA A 90 5.86 -1.52 0.53
CA ALA A 90 5.75 -1.25 -0.90
C ALA A 90 4.60 -0.29 -1.23
N SER A 91 3.49 -0.38 -0.49
CA SER A 91 2.32 0.49 -0.66
C SER A 91 2.53 1.88 -0.06
N GLY A 92 3.33 1.99 1.01
CA GLY A 92 3.55 3.25 1.71
C GLY A 92 4.22 4.34 0.88
N LEU A 93 5.19 3.99 0.03
CA LEU A 93 5.95 4.98 -0.73
C LEU A 93 5.14 5.65 -1.86
N PRO A 94 4.38 4.91 -2.70
CA PRO A 94 3.45 5.52 -3.65
C PRO A 94 2.37 6.35 -2.95
N LEU A 95 1.80 5.87 -1.84
CA LEU A 95 0.82 6.64 -1.07
C LEU A 95 1.40 7.96 -0.57
N LEU A 96 2.60 7.93 0.04
CA LEU A 96 3.28 9.12 0.51
C LEU A 96 3.56 10.11 -0.62
N ALA A 97 4.03 9.62 -1.76
CA ALA A 97 4.29 10.45 -2.94
C ALA A 97 3.01 11.06 -3.52
N ALA A 98 1.88 10.35 -3.47
CA ALA A 98 0.57 10.84 -3.88
C ALA A 98 0.04 11.91 -2.91
N ILE A 99 0.15 11.68 -1.60
CA ILE A 99 -0.19 12.65 -0.55
C ILE A 99 0.59 13.95 -0.74
N HIS A 100 1.90 13.88 -1.01
CA HIS A 100 2.72 15.06 -1.26
C HIS A 100 2.40 15.80 -2.57
N LYS A 101 1.63 15.18 -3.45
CA LYS A 101 1.11 15.79 -4.68
C LYS A 101 -0.39 16.14 -4.59
N GLU A 102 -0.98 16.00 -3.41
CA GLU A 102 -2.41 16.26 -3.17
C GLU A 102 -3.34 15.39 -4.03
N ILE A 103 -2.84 14.25 -4.50
CA ILE A 103 -3.66 13.28 -5.24
C ILE A 103 -4.52 12.51 -4.23
N PRO A 104 -5.83 12.31 -4.51
CA PRO A 104 -6.70 11.51 -3.66
C PRO A 104 -6.09 10.14 -3.34
N THR A 105 -6.06 9.81 -2.05
CA THR A 105 -5.48 8.56 -1.55
C THR A 105 -6.47 7.76 -0.73
N VAL A 106 -6.55 6.46 -1.02
CA VAL A 106 -7.40 5.52 -0.29
C VAL A 106 -6.52 4.44 0.31
N ILE A 107 -6.66 4.20 1.61
CA ILE A 107 -6.02 3.07 2.27
C ILE A 107 -7.08 2.01 2.53
N HIS A 108 -6.80 0.75 2.21
CA HIS A 108 -7.59 -0.38 2.66
C HIS A 108 -6.80 -1.19 3.69
N GLU A 109 -7.35 -1.33 4.90
CA GLU A 109 -6.76 -2.11 5.98
C GLU A 109 -7.59 -3.34 6.26
N GLN A 110 -6.89 -4.48 6.18
CA GLN A 110 -7.47 -5.82 6.14
C GLN A 110 -7.42 -6.47 7.52
N ASN A 111 -6.57 -5.96 8.42
CA ASN A 111 -6.30 -6.53 9.72
C ASN A 111 -7.04 -5.76 10.83
N SER A 112 -7.39 -6.44 11.91
CA SER A 112 -7.92 -5.82 13.14
C SER A 112 -6.89 -4.96 13.87
N TYR A 113 -5.59 -5.26 13.68
CA TYR A 113 -4.48 -4.44 14.15
C TYR A 113 -3.70 -3.85 12.96
N PRO A 114 -3.92 -2.57 12.62
CA PRO A 114 -3.36 -1.97 11.42
C PRO A 114 -1.84 -1.96 11.41
N GLY A 115 -1.24 -2.18 10.23
CA GLY A 115 0.21 -2.12 10.06
C GLY A 115 0.79 -0.72 10.30
N VAL A 116 2.10 -0.65 10.58
CA VAL A 116 2.80 0.64 10.84
C VAL A 116 2.56 1.65 9.71
N THR A 117 2.66 1.21 8.45
CA THR A 117 2.42 2.06 7.28
C THR A 117 1.00 2.63 7.27
N THR A 118 -0.01 1.79 7.51
CA THR A 118 -1.41 2.21 7.59
C THR A 118 -1.59 3.24 8.69
N ARG A 119 -1.13 2.95 9.91
CA ARG A 119 -1.27 3.88 11.05
C ARG A 119 -0.62 5.22 10.76
N TRP A 120 0.60 5.20 10.20
CA TRP A 120 1.35 6.42 9.89
C TRP A 120 0.66 7.27 8.81
N LEU A 121 0.23 6.67 7.70
CA LEU A 121 -0.34 7.41 6.57
C LEU A 121 -1.84 7.70 6.69
N SER A 122 -2.55 6.99 7.57
CA SER A 122 -4.01 7.11 7.74
C SER A 122 -4.48 8.53 8.00
N SER A 123 -3.74 9.30 8.82
CA SER A 123 -4.07 10.70 9.15
C SER A 123 -4.07 11.62 7.92
N ARG A 124 -3.26 11.30 6.91
CA ARG A 124 -3.09 12.11 5.69
C ARG A 124 -3.88 11.56 4.50
N ALA A 125 -4.22 10.27 4.47
CA ALA A 125 -4.97 9.65 3.37
C ALA A 125 -6.38 10.25 3.22
N THR A 126 -6.91 10.44 2.02
CA THR A 126 -8.27 11.01 1.82
C THR A 126 -9.36 10.16 2.48
N ARG A 127 -9.25 8.83 2.37
CA ARG A 127 -10.14 7.85 3.01
C ARG A 127 -9.36 6.64 3.49
N VAL A 128 -9.86 6.01 4.55
CA VAL A 128 -9.38 4.73 5.06
C VAL A 128 -10.55 3.77 5.15
N CYS A 129 -10.47 2.65 4.44
CA CYS A 129 -11.47 1.59 4.38
C CYS A 129 -11.05 0.43 5.26
N LEU A 130 -11.80 0.12 6.32
CA LEU A 130 -11.49 -1.00 7.22
C LEU A 130 -12.38 -2.21 6.95
N SER A 131 -11.80 -3.40 7.12
CA SER A 131 -12.54 -4.67 7.19
C SER A 131 -13.07 -4.98 8.59
N TYR A 132 -12.41 -4.47 9.64
CA TYR A 132 -12.77 -4.71 11.05
C TYR A 132 -12.92 -3.38 11.81
N GLU A 133 -13.99 -3.24 12.59
CA GLU A 133 -14.22 -2.04 13.42
C GLU A 133 -13.07 -1.81 14.40
N ASP A 134 -12.57 -2.90 15.00
CA ASP A 134 -11.46 -2.91 15.95
C ASP A 134 -10.23 -2.12 15.49
N ALA A 135 -9.95 -2.09 14.18
CA ALA A 135 -8.82 -1.35 13.63
C ALA A 135 -8.96 0.17 13.83
N ARG A 136 -10.18 0.69 13.96
CA ARG A 136 -10.46 2.12 14.11
C ARG A 136 -9.81 2.73 15.34
N ARG A 137 -9.74 1.99 16.45
CA ARG A 137 -9.11 2.47 17.70
C ARG A 137 -7.62 2.80 17.56
N HIS A 138 -6.99 2.32 16.48
CA HIS A 138 -5.57 2.53 16.19
C HIS A 138 -5.33 3.64 15.15
N LEU A 139 -6.37 4.33 14.67
CA LEU A 139 -6.30 5.30 13.56
C LEU A 139 -6.88 6.66 13.96
N LYS A 140 -6.27 7.73 13.43
CA LYS A 140 -6.61 9.12 13.79
C LYS A 140 -7.64 9.81 12.86
N LYS A 141 -8.09 9.15 11.78
CA LYS A 141 -8.89 9.79 10.70
C LYS A 141 -10.31 9.24 10.61
N LYS A 142 -11.20 9.99 9.94
CA LYS A 142 -12.52 9.52 9.48
C LYS A 142 -12.35 8.28 8.59
N VAL A 143 -12.91 7.18 9.07
CA VAL A 143 -12.86 5.85 8.46
C VAL A 143 -14.17 5.57 7.72
N VAL A 144 -14.09 4.82 6.62
CA VAL A 144 -15.22 4.15 5.99
C VAL A 144 -15.15 2.67 6.36
N LEU A 145 -16.25 2.13 6.84
CA LEU A 145 -16.37 0.72 7.18
C LEU A 145 -17.02 0.02 6.00
N SER A 146 -16.38 -1.02 5.48
CA SER A 146 -17.12 -1.97 4.65
C SER A 146 -18.08 -2.72 5.57
N PRO A 147 -19.35 -2.97 5.19
CA PRO A 147 -20.20 -3.87 5.96
C PRO A 147 -19.42 -5.18 6.14
N ALA A 148 -19.13 -5.51 7.39
CA ALA A 148 -18.28 -6.65 7.73
C ALA A 148 -18.89 -7.89 7.09
N THR A 149 -18.07 -8.71 6.43
CA THR A 149 -18.38 -10.14 6.36
C THR A 149 -18.38 -10.60 7.82
N ARG A 150 -19.55 -10.87 8.40
CA ARG A 150 -19.68 -11.37 9.78
C ARG A 150 -18.99 -12.73 9.89
N PHE A 151 -17.67 -12.75 10.05
CA PHE A 151 -16.96 -13.96 10.46
C PHE A 151 -16.99 -14.01 11.99
N GLY A 152 -17.77 -14.96 12.52
CA GLY A 152 -17.94 -15.17 13.96
C GLY A 152 -19.30 -14.71 14.49
N ARG A 153 -20.38 -15.39 14.11
CA ARG A 153 -21.34 -15.85 15.11
C ARG A 153 -21.22 -17.36 15.16
N THR A 154 -20.81 -17.83 16.32
CA THR A 154 -21.05 -19.17 16.85
C THR A 154 -22.45 -19.63 16.46
N LEU A 155 -22.52 -20.82 15.85
CA LEU A 155 -23.61 -21.77 16.06
C LEU A 155 -23.06 -22.85 16.97
#